data_AF-W4Q534-F1
#
_entry.id   AF-W4Q534-F1
#
_cell.length_a   1.000
_cell.length_b   1.000
_cell.length_c   1.000
_cell.angle_alpha   90.00
_cell.angle_beta   90.00
_cell.angle_gamma   90.00
#
_symmetry.space_group_name_H-M   'P 1'
#
loop_
_entity.id
_entity.type
_entity.pdbx_description
1 polymer ?
#
loop_
_entity_poly.entity_id
_entity_poly.type
_entity_poly.pdbx_seq_one_letter_code
_entity_poly.pdbx_strand_id
1 'polypeptide(L)' 'MSKDELDARGIENLPTSLEAALERFATGEIGKQTFGEHAFNEYVALKQAECDDYRLAVTDWEVAAYQSKF' A
#
# COMPACT_ATOMS: atom_id res chain seq x y z
N MET A 1 -18.73 -12.88 4.04
CA MET A 1 -19.68 -11.87 3.54
C MET A 1 -19.37 -11.65 2.08
N SER A 2 -20.39 -11.58 1.23
CA SER A 2 -20.19 -11.19 -0.17
C SER A 2 -19.80 -9.71 -0.27
N LYS A 3 -19.29 -9.29 -1.43
CA LYS A 3 -19.03 -7.87 -1.70
C LYS A 3 -20.31 -7.03 -1.53
N ASP A 4 -21.43 -7.53 -2.03
CA ASP A 4 -22.73 -6.85 -1.94
C ASP A 4 -23.19 -6.66 -0.49
N GLU A 5 -22.95 -7.65 0.39
CA GLU A 5 -23.27 -7.55 1.82
C GLU A 5 -22.39 -6.53 2.55
N LEU A 6 -21.11 -6.40 2.16
CA LEU A 6 -20.19 -5.40 2.72
C LEU A 6 -20.59 -3.99 2.29
N ASP A 7 -20.86 -3.81 1.00
CA ASP A 7 -21.26 -2.53 0.41
C ASP A 7 -22.61 -2.07 1.01
N ALA A 8 -23.59 -2.98 1.17
CA ALA A 8 -24.88 -2.68 1.82
C ALA A 8 -24.75 -2.27 3.29
N ARG A 9 -23.66 -2.67 3.95
CA ARG A 9 -23.38 -2.34 5.36
C ARG A 9 -22.43 -1.15 5.52
N GLY A 10 -21.96 -0.56 4.41
CA GLY A 10 -20.99 0.54 4.42
C GLY A 10 -19.62 0.14 4.99
N ILE A 11 -19.26 -1.14 4.90
CA ILE A 11 -17.98 -1.65 5.42
C ILE A 11 -16.96 -1.58 4.29
N GLU A 12 -16.07 -0.59 4.36
CA GLU A 12 -14.95 -0.47 3.43
C GLU A 12 -13.84 -1.47 3.78
N ASN A 13 -13.14 -1.97 2.75
CA ASN A 13 -11.94 -2.76 2.94
C ASN A 13 -10.75 -1.85 3.22
N LEU A 14 -9.83 -2.35 4.05
CA LEU A 14 -8.53 -1.72 4.22
C LEU A 14 -7.73 -1.78 2.90
N PRO A 15 -6.80 -0.84 2.68
CA PRO A 15 -5.88 -0.88 1.56
C PRO A 15 -5.14 -2.22 1.49
N THR A 16 -5.03 -2.78 0.28
CA THR A 16 -4.43 -4.10 0.04
C THR A 16 -2.96 -4.04 -0.36
N SER A 17 -2.43 -2.84 -0.62
CA SER A 17 -1.02 -2.59 -0.92
C SER A 17 -0.47 -1.50 -0.01
N LEU A 18 0.86 -1.52 0.18
CA LEU A 18 1.54 -0.47 0.93
C LEU A 18 1.34 0.90 0.26
N GLU A 19 1.37 0.97 -1.08
CA GLU A 19 1.12 2.20 -1.84
C GLU A 19 -0.26 2.81 -1.51
N ALA A 20 -1.33 2.01 -1.60
CA ALA A 20 -2.68 2.48 -1.27
C ALA A 20 -2.83 2.83 0.23
N ALA A 21 -2.10 2.13 1.11
CA ALA A 21 -2.05 2.46 2.53
C ALA A 21 -1.37 3.81 2.78
N LEU A 22 -0.27 4.09 2.07
CA LEU A 22 0.44 5.37 2.15
C LEU A 22 -0.40 6.53 1.62
N GLU A 23 -1.16 6.35 0.53
CA GLU A 23 -2.09 7.37 0.04
C GLU A 23 -3.18 7.71 1.08
N ARG A 24 -3.80 6.68 1.68
CA ARG A 24 -4.79 6.88 2.75
C ARG A 24 -4.16 7.49 4.00
N PHE A 25 -2.92 7.12 4.33
CA PHE A 25 -2.19 7.69 5.45
C PHE A 25 -1.79 9.15 5.20
N ALA A 26 -1.39 9.50 3.98
CA ALA A 26 -0.97 10.83 3.56
C ALA A 26 -2.13 11.85 3.60
N THR A 27 -3.33 11.38 3.26
CA THR A 27 -4.57 12.18 3.28
C THR A 27 -5.23 12.25 4.65
N GLY A 28 -4.85 11.39 5.59
CA GLY A 28 -5.35 11.38 6.97
C GLY A 28 -4.65 12.39 7.88
N GLU A 29 -5.27 12.63 9.04
CA GLU A 29 -4.75 13.60 10.03
C GLU A 29 -3.91 12.93 11.12
N ILE A 30 -4.21 11.67 11.45
CA ILE A 30 -3.61 10.96 12.59
C ILE A 30 -2.09 10.85 12.47
N GLY A 31 -1.57 10.62 11.26
CA GLY A 31 -0.12 10.50 11.03
C GLY A 31 0.63 11.78 11.33
N LYS A 32 0.14 12.92 10.81
CA LYS A 32 0.74 14.24 11.05
C LYS A 32 0.63 14.66 12.51
N GLN A 33 -0.50 14.38 13.16
CA GLN A 33 -0.71 14.70 14.57
C GLN A 33 0.18 13.87 15.50
N THR A 34 0.43 12.60 15.16
CA THR A 34 1.20 11.67 15.99
C THR A 34 2.71 11.85 15.82
N PHE A 35 3.17 11.98 14.57
CA PHE A 35 4.62 12.07 14.27
C PHE A 35 5.14 13.50 14.19
N GLY A 36 4.27 14.49 13.99
CA GLY A 36 4.68 15.83 13.60
C GLY A 36 5.10 15.89 12.12
N GLU A 37 5.22 17.11 11.59
CA GLU A 37 5.39 17.35 10.16
C GLU A 37 6.66 16.71 9.57
N HIS A 38 7.81 16.89 10.22
CA HIS A 38 9.09 16.39 9.71
C HIS A 38 9.15 14.85 9.67
N ALA A 39 8.86 14.19 10.80
CA ALA A 39 8.94 12.73 10.87
C ALA A 39 7.86 12.05 10.00
N PHE A 40 6.68 12.66 9.86
CA PHE A 40 5.65 12.18 8.95
C PHE A 40 6.12 12.21 7.49
N ASN A 41 6.67 13.34 7.03
CA ASN A 41 7.13 13.49 5.66
C ASN A 41 8.28 12.52 5.33
N GLU A 42 9.25 12.37 6.25
CA GLU A 42 10.34 11.39 6.10
C GLU A 42 9.82 9.95 6.06
N TYR A 43 8.86 9.60 6.93
CA TYR A 43 8.25 8.27 6.93
C TYR A 43 7.56 7.95 5.60
N VAL A 44 6.75 8.88 5.09
CA VAL A 44 6.04 8.70 3.82
C VAL A 44 7.04 8.57 2.66
N ALA A 45 8.06 9.42 2.60
CA ALA A 45 9.08 9.36 1.56
C ALA A 45 9.86 8.03 1.58
N LEU A 46 10.27 7.58 2.76
CA LEU A 46 10.99 6.31 2.93
C LEU A 46 10.12 5.12 2.49
N LYS A 47 8.85 5.10 2.86
CA LYS A 47 7.94 4.02 2.49
C LYS A 47 7.53 4.05 1.03
N GLN A 48 7.49 5.22 0.40
CA GLN A 48 7.30 5.33 -1.03
C GLN A 48 8.48 4.73 -1.80
N ALA A 49 9.71 4.99 -1.36
CA ALA A 49 10.90 4.37 -1.95
C ALA A 49 10.89 2.84 -1.80
N GLU A 50 10.47 2.32 -0.65
CA GLU A 50 10.29 0.86 -0.44
C GLU A 50 9.27 0.25 -1.42
N CYS A 51 8.16 0.95 -1.68
CA CYS A 51 7.20 0.53 -2.71
C CYS A 51 7.81 0.52 -4.11
N ASP A 52 8.61 1.53 -4.44
CA ASP A 52 9.27 1.63 -5.75
C ASP A 52 10.28 0.51 -5.94
N ASP A 53 11.08 0.21 -4.93
CA ASP A 53 12.04 -0.89 -4.95
C ASP A 53 11.35 -2.24 -5.16
N TYR A 54 10.23 -2.48 -4.45
CA TYR A 54 9.45 -3.70 -4.60
C TYR A 54 8.85 -3.83 -6.00
N ARG A 55 8.27 -2.76 -6.57
CA ARG A 55 7.61 -2.83 -7.89
C ARG A 55 8.60 -3.06 -9.05
N LEU A 56 9.86 -2.66 -8.86
CA LEU A 56 10.92 -2.80 -9.86
C LEU A 56 11.65 -4.14 -9.77
N ALA A 57 11.51 -4.85 -8.65
CA ALA A 57 12.13 -6.16 -8.46
C ALA A 57 11.39 -7.24 -9.24
N VAL A 58 12.14 -8.11 -9.91
CA VAL A 58 11.61 -9.37 -10.46
C VAL A 58 11.70 -10.44 -9.39
N THR A 59 10.57 -10.99 -9.01
CA THR A 59 10.47 -11.99 -7.95
C THR A 59 10.71 -13.41 -8.48
N ASP A 60 11.18 -14.30 -7.61
CA ASP A 60 11.36 -15.72 -7.97
C ASP A 60 10.06 -16.38 -8.45
N TRP A 61 8.91 -15.92 -7.94
CA TRP A 61 7.60 -16.38 -8.41
C TRP A 61 7.36 -16.01 -9.86
N GLU A 62 7.67 -14.77 -10.26
CA GLU A 62 7.53 -14.32 -11.65
C GLU A 62 8.46 -15.11 -12.58
N VAL A 63 9.70 -15.35 -12.17
CA VAL A 63 10.64 -16.18 -12.93
C VAL A 63 10.06 -17.59 -13.11
N ALA A 64 9.65 -18.26 -12.04
CA ALA A 64 9.08 -19.60 -12.11
C ALA A 64 7.78 -19.66 -12.95
N ALA A 65 6.93 -18.64 -12.85
CA ALA A 65 5.64 -18.57 -13.53
C ALA A 65 5.76 -18.28 -15.03
N TYR A 66 6.74 -17.48 -15.45
CA TYR A 66 6.82 -16.95 -16.81
C TYR A 66 8.03 -17.41 -17.62
N GLN A 67 9.17 -17.75 -17.01
CA GLN A 67 10.42 -18.09 -17.73
C GLN A 67 10.29 -19.32 -18.65
N SER A 68 9.45 -20.29 -18.31
CA SER A 68 9.23 -21.50 -19.14
C SER A 68 8.00 -21.38 -20.05
N LYS A 69 7.16 -20.38 -19.81
CA LYS A 69 5.91 -20.16 -20.52
C LYS A 69 6.10 -19.33 -21.80
N PHE A 70 7.21 -18.59 -21.87
CA PHE A 70 7.63 -17.71 -22.96
C PHE A 70 9.11 -17.95 -23.27
#